data_AF-A0A397ESW4-F1
#
_entry.id   AF-A0A397ESW4-F1
#
_cell.length_a   1.000
_cell.length_b   1.000
_cell.length_c   1.000
_cell.angle_alpha   90.00
_cell.angle_beta   90.00
_cell.angle_gamma   90.00
#
_symmetry.space_group_name_H-M   'P 1'
#
loop_
_entity.id
_entity.type
_entity.pdbx_description
1 polymer ?
#
loop_
_entity_poly.entity_id
_entity_poly.type
_entity_poly.pdbx_seq_one_letter_code
_entity_poly.pdbx_strand_id
1 'polypeptide(L)'
;MSVNARAISELHSSLQSQASATALLQTALHSYEDRVFREVERLSSHVQVLGRLLHEQLPAPPAYSDDTRPCLEALRQENQLLHERVSSLVHDNTLLQDRVLLLEARIDRLNLDFSSRLAQALIPAPEPSSRYPFLLPSELTALLTKMSSNMADVKEAIDTSSRNQAFGRAVKYTAIPSSNTHDHCEYFMKQLVEQADRGGLTDDERKSLLGLKLSADKTPTTLKAWWRAYSKTKGGEVWSEIHDSFVDQFCSSTPRALGDNLIEASERYMDEPVKAYAIRLQPILDEVDFPASKGVAMFKRGVRHAHAESCLEHTDRETQLNRRRHETPSCA
;
A
#
# COMPACT_ATOMS: atom_id res chain seq x y z
N MET A 1 -18.46 -53.62 -6.88
CA MET A 1 -17.77 -52.39 -6.40
C MET A 1 -18.76 -51.58 -5.58
N SER A 2 -18.41 -51.12 -4.38
CA SER A 2 -19.34 -50.37 -3.52
C SER A 2 -19.59 -48.98 -4.12
N VAL A 3 -20.79 -48.43 -3.88
CA VAL A 3 -21.19 -47.08 -4.35
C VAL A 3 -20.20 -46.01 -3.88
N ASN A 4 -19.63 -46.17 -2.68
CA ASN A 4 -18.62 -45.28 -2.12
C ASN A 4 -17.30 -45.28 -2.93
N ALA A 5 -16.86 -46.44 -3.44
CA ALA A 5 -15.64 -46.51 -4.24
C ALA A 5 -15.79 -45.74 -5.56
N ARG A 6 -16.99 -45.74 -6.16
CA ARG A 6 -17.29 -45.00 -7.39
C ARG A 6 -17.32 -43.49 -7.15
N ALA A 7 -17.97 -43.05 -6.07
CA ALA A 7 -18.04 -41.64 -5.69
C ALA A 7 -16.64 -41.05 -5.39
N ILE A 8 -15.77 -41.82 -4.74
CA ILE A 8 -14.38 -41.40 -4.45
C ILE A 8 -13.56 -41.26 -5.74
N SER A 9 -13.70 -42.20 -6.69
CA SER A 9 -13.02 -42.09 -7.99
C SER A 9 -13.51 -40.90 -8.82
N GLU A 10 -14.80 -40.60 -8.80
CA GLU A 10 -15.37 -39.42 -9.49
C GLU A 10 -14.89 -38.11 -8.87
N LEU A 11 -14.82 -38.03 -7.53
CA LEU A 11 -14.25 -36.89 -6.82
C LEU A 11 -12.78 -36.68 -7.17
N HIS A 12 -11.98 -37.75 -7.18
CA HIS A 12 -10.56 -37.69 -7.53
C HIS A 12 -10.36 -37.19 -8.97
N SER A 13 -11.18 -37.67 -9.91
CA SER A 13 -11.14 -37.23 -11.31
C SER A 13 -11.53 -35.75 -11.46
N SER A 14 -12.55 -35.28 -10.73
CA SER A 14 -12.92 -33.86 -10.69
C SER A 14 -11.83 -32.98 -10.10
N LEU A 15 -11.20 -33.41 -9.00
CA LEU A 15 -10.12 -32.65 -8.35
C LEU A 15 -8.91 -32.51 -9.27
N GLN A 16 -8.58 -33.58 -9.99
CA GLN A 16 -7.48 -33.60 -10.95
C GLN A 16 -7.78 -32.74 -12.19
N SER A 17 -9.02 -32.75 -12.67
CA SER A 17 -9.48 -31.85 -13.73
C SER A 17 -9.42 -30.38 -13.29
N GLN A 18 -9.87 -30.09 -12.07
CA GLN A 18 -9.82 -28.75 -11.49
C GLN A 18 -8.37 -28.27 -11.36
N ALA A 19 -7.46 -29.08 -10.79
CA ALA A 19 -6.04 -28.72 -10.68
C ALA A 19 -5.40 -28.40 -12.04
N SER A 20 -5.77 -29.16 -13.08
CA SER A 20 -5.31 -28.93 -14.45
C SER A 20 -5.84 -27.61 -15.02
N ALA A 21 -7.12 -27.29 -14.78
CA ALA A 21 -7.71 -26.02 -15.19
C ALA A 21 -7.08 -24.82 -14.47
N THR A 22 -6.78 -24.94 -13.17
CA THR A 22 -6.11 -23.87 -12.40
C THR A 22 -4.70 -23.61 -12.91
N ALA A 23 -3.95 -24.66 -13.25
CA ALA A 23 -2.60 -24.52 -13.80
C ALA A 23 -2.59 -23.80 -15.16
N LEU A 24 -3.57 -24.10 -16.03
CA LEU A 24 -3.73 -23.41 -17.32
C LEU A 24 -4.07 -21.92 -17.13
N LEU A 25 -4.97 -21.60 -16.19
CA LEU A 25 -5.32 -20.21 -15.88
C LEU A 25 -4.14 -19.44 -15.30
N GLN A 26 -3.35 -20.04 -14.42
CA GLN A 26 -2.13 -19.42 -13.89
C GLN A 26 -1.10 -19.14 -14.98
N THR A 27 -0.94 -20.08 -15.93
CA THR A 27 -0.03 -19.92 -17.06
C THR A 27 -0.49 -18.79 -17.98
N ALA A 28 -1.79 -18.72 -18.27
CA ALA A 28 -2.39 -17.65 -19.08
C ALA A 28 -2.28 -16.27 -18.41
N LEU A 29 -2.50 -16.19 -17.09
CA LEU A 29 -2.32 -14.97 -16.31
C LEU A 29 -0.87 -14.50 -16.33
N HIS A 30 0.10 -15.38 -16.09
CA HIS A 30 1.52 -15.04 -16.17
C HIS A 30 1.92 -14.54 -17.57
N SER A 31 1.38 -15.16 -18.62
CA SER A 31 1.62 -14.72 -20.01
C SER A 31 1.03 -13.32 -20.28
N TYR A 32 -0.16 -13.03 -19.74
CA TYR A 32 -0.78 -11.72 -19.87
C TYR A 32 -0.01 -10.65 -19.10
N GLU A 33 0.39 -10.94 -17.86
CA GLU A 33 1.23 -10.06 -17.03
C GLU A 33 2.55 -9.72 -17.72
N ASP A 34 3.25 -10.72 -18.27
CA ASP A 34 4.53 -10.52 -18.97
C ASP A 34 4.36 -9.68 -20.25
N ARG A 35 3.22 -9.83 -20.94
CA ARG A 35 2.88 -9.00 -22.11
C ARG A 35 2.59 -7.54 -21.72
N VAL A 36 1.81 -7.32 -20.66
CA VAL A 36 1.52 -5.98 -20.15
C VAL A 36 2.79 -5.30 -19.65
N PHE A 37 3.64 -6.03 -18.93
CA PHE A 37 4.92 -5.52 -18.44
C PHE A 37 5.82 -5.06 -19.58
N ARG A 38 5.96 -5.86 -20.65
CA ARG A 38 6.74 -5.48 -21.83
C ARG A 38 6.21 -4.25 -22.55
N GLU A 39 4.89 -4.09 -22.66
CA GLU A 39 4.30 -2.89 -23.26
C GLU A 39 4.49 -1.65 -22.39
N VAL A 40 4.41 -1.78 -21.07
CA VAL A 40 4.68 -0.67 -20.14
C VAL A 40 6.16 -0.24 -20.21
N GLU A 41 7.11 -1.17 -20.24
CA GLU A 41 8.53 -0.84 -20.43
C GLU A 41 8.77 -0.15 -21.78
N ARG A 42 8.12 -0.64 -22.85
CA ARG A 42 8.20 -0.03 -24.17
C ARG A 42 7.64 1.39 -24.17
N LEU A 43 6.49 1.63 -23.57
CA LEU A 43 5.87 2.96 -23.44
C LEU A 43 6.74 3.90 -22.60
N SER A 44 7.27 3.42 -21.47
CA SER A 44 8.20 4.18 -20.62
C SER A 44 9.43 4.64 -21.40
N SER A 45 10.02 3.74 -22.19
CA SER A 45 11.16 4.08 -23.06
C SER A 45 10.79 5.16 -24.09
N HIS A 46 9.63 5.06 -24.74
CA HIS A 46 9.17 6.10 -25.68
C HIS A 46 8.94 7.45 -24.99
N VAL A 47 8.32 7.46 -23.81
CA VAL A 47 8.10 8.68 -23.03
C VAL A 47 9.42 9.31 -22.60
N GLN A 48 10.42 8.53 -22.20
CA GLN A 48 11.76 9.04 -21.86
C GLN A 48 12.49 9.62 -23.08
N VAL A 49 12.36 8.98 -24.25
CA VAL A 49 12.93 9.50 -25.51
C VAL A 49 12.24 10.80 -25.91
N LEU A 50 10.91 10.86 -25.85
CA LEU A 50 10.14 12.08 -26.12
C LEU A 50 10.47 13.20 -25.12
N GLY A 51 10.63 12.87 -23.85
CA GLY A 51 11.04 13.83 -22.81
C GLY A 51 12.42 14.42 -23.08
N ARG A 52 13.39 13.59 -23.49
CA ARG A 52 14.72 14.06 -23.91
C ARG A 52 14.66 14.94 -25.15
N LEU A 53 13.90 14.53 -26.17
CA LEU A 53 13.73 15.31 -27.40
C LEU A 53 13.07 16.67 -27.12
N LEU A 54 12.08 16.73 -26.24
CA LEU A 54 11.45 17.98 -25.80
C LEU A 54 12.42 18.88 -25.02
N HIS A 55 13.29 18.29 -24.20
CA HIS A 55 14.26 19.04 -23.40
C HIS A 55 15.44 19.55 -24.22
N GLU A 56 15.91 18.77 -25.21
CA GLU A 56 16.97 19.17 -26.15
C GLU A 56 16.48 20.17 -27.21
N GLN A 57 15.17 20.25 -27.48
CA GLN A 57 14.58 21.18 -28.45
C GLN A 57 14.01 22.48 -27.82
N LEU A 58 14.29 22.81 -26.55
CA LEU A 58 13.95 24.14 -26.01
C LEU A 58 15.14 25.11 -26.17
N PRO A 59 15.12 26.08 -27.12
CA PRO A 59 15.97 27.24 -27.03
C PRO A 59 15.36 28.26 -26.05
N ALA A 60 16.20 29.11 -25.45
CA ALA A 60 15.77 30.34 -24.79
C ALA A 60 14.81 31.13 -25.72
N PRO A 61 13.78 31.81 -25.17
CA PRO A 61 12.55 32.13 -25.91
C PRO A 61 12.82 33.00 -27.13
N PRO A 62 12.64 32.49 -28.36
CA PRO A 62 12.46 33.33 -29.53
C PRO A 62 10.97 33.52 -29.78
N ALA A 63 10.61 34.63 -30.41
CA ALA A 63 9.26 34.86 -30.91
C ALA A 63 8.77 33.62 -31.70
N TYR A 64 7.59 33.12 -31.32
CA TYR A 64 6.94 31.94 -31.91
C TYR A 64 6.94 32.01 -33.44
N SER A 65 7.64 31.06 -34.09
CA SER A 65 7.55 30.79 -35.51
C SER A 65 6.32 29.90 -35.80
N ASP A 66 5.61 30.22 -36.88
CA ASP A 66 4.36 29.58 -37.37
C ASP A 66 4.47 28.05 -37.58
N ASP A 67 5.68 27.51 -37.74
CA ASP A 67 5.92 26.10 -38.11
C ASP A 67 5.71 25.08 -36.97
N THR A 68 5.64 25.53 -35.71
CA THR A 68 5.46 24.63 -34.54
C THR A 68 4.00 24.39 -34.16
N ARG A 69 3.08 25.19 -34.70
CA ARG A 69 1.64 25.13 -34.39
C ARG A 69 0.98 23.80 -34.77
N PRO A 70 1.27 23.16 -35.93
CA PRO A 70 0.67 21.89 -36.31
C PRO A 70 1.09 20.73 -35.40
N CYS A 71 2.34 20.73 -34.93
CA CYS A 71 2.85 19.70 -34.02
C CYS A 71 2.18 19.79 -32.63
N LEU A 72 2.00 21.01 -32.12
CA LEU A 72 1.28 21.24 -30.87
C LEU A 72 -0.20 20.87 -30.96
N GLU A 73 -0.84 21.10 -32.11
CA GLU A 73 -2.23 20.68 -32.35
C GLU A 73 -2.35 19.15 -32.43
N ALA A 74 -1.41 18.46 -33.08
CA ALA A 74 -1.36 16.99 -33.10
C ALA A 74 -1.19 16.40 -31.69
N LEU A 75 -0.27 16.95 -30.89
CA LEU A 75 -0.09 16.54 -29.49
C LEU A 75 -1.33 16.80 -28.64
N ARG A 76 -2.04 17.91 -28.85
CA ARG A 76 -3.33 18.17 -28.17
C ARG A 76 -4.39 17.15 -28.54
N GLN A 77 -4.47 16.77 -29.81
CA GLN A 77 -5.41 15.74 -30.28
C GLN A 77 -5.09 14.36 -29.69
N GLU A 78 -3.81 13.97 -29.67
CA GLU A 78 -3.40 12.71 -29.03
C GLU A 78 -3.69 12.70 -27.52
N ASN A 79 -3.46 13.82 -26.84
CA ASN A 79 -3.75 13.94 -25.42
C ASN A 79 -5.27 13.85 -25.15
N GLN A 80 -6.09 14.42 -26.03
CA GLN A 80 -7.55 14.30 -25.96
C GLN A 80 -8.01 12.84 -26.16
N LEU A 81 -7.45 12.13 -27.14
CA LEU A 81 -7.72 10.70 -27.36
C LEU A 81 -7.27 9.85 -26.17
N LEU A 82 -6.14 10.20 -25.54
CA LEU A 82 -5.67 9.53 -24.33
C LEU A 82 -6.67 9.73 -23.18
N HIS A 83 -7.17 10.94 -22.99
CA HIS A 83 -8.20 11.25 -21.99
C HIS A 83 -9.50 10.46 -22.21
N GLU A 84 -9.95 10.32 -23.45
CA GLU A 84 -11.12 9.50 -23.79
C GLU A 84 -10.88 8.02 -23.47
N ARG A 85 -9.70 7.48 -23.81
CA ARG A 85 -9.32 6.10 -23.48
C ARG A 85 -9.24 5.85 -21.98
N VAL A 86 -8.65 6.78 -21.22
CA VAL A 86 -8.59 6.71 -19.76
C VAL A 86 -10.00 6.73 -19.18
N SER A 87 -10.88 7.59 -19.69
CA SER A 87 -12.28 7.66 -19.25
C SER A 87 -13.04 6.36 -19.52
N SER A 88 -12.85 5.76 -20.71
CA SER A 88 -13.41 4.44 -21.03
C SER A 88 -12.89 3.34 -20.10
N LEU A 89 -11.58 3.33 -19.83
CA LEU A 89 -10.96 2.32 -18.97
C LEU A 89 -11.43 2.45 -17.51
N VAL A 90 -11.63 3.68 -17.02
CA VAL A 90 -12.21 3.92 -15.69
C VAL A 90 -13.64 3.37 -15.61
N HIS A 91 -14.44 3.58 -16.66
CA HIS A 91 -15.80 3.03 -16.72
C HIS A 91 -15.79 1.48 -16.73
N ASP A 92 -14.94 0.86 -17.53
CA ASP A 92 -14.81 -0.61 -17.57
C ASP A 92 -14.34 -1.16 -16.21
N ASN A 93 -13.42 -0.48 -15.55
CA ASN A 93 -12.95 -0.85 -14.22
C ASN A 93 -14.09 -0.78 -13.19
N THR A 94 -14.92 0.26 -13.24
CA THR A 94 -16.10 0.36 -12.36
C THR A 94 -17.08 -0.80 -12.58
N LEU A 95 -17.32 -1.20 -13.83
CA LEU A 95 -18.19 -2.33 -14.16
C LEU A 95 -17.60 -3.67 -13.68
N LEU A 96 -16.29 -3.84 -13.77
CA LEU A 96 -15.61 -5.01 -13.23
C LEU A 96 -15.68 -5.06 -11.71
N GLN A 97 -15.51 -3.93 -11.03
CA GLN A 97 -15.67 -3.84 -9.57
C GLN A 97 -17.07 -4.23 -9.12
N ASP A 98 -18.12 -3.71 -9.78
CA ASP A 98 -19.51 -4.09 -9.50
C ASP A 98 -19.74 -5.59 -9.68
N ARG A 99 -19.12 -6.19 -10.70
CA ARG A 99 -19.24 -7.62 -10.98
C ARG A 99 -18.49 -8.47 -9.96
N VAL A 100 -17.35 -8.00 -9.43
CA VAL A 100 -16.65 -8.65 -8.32
C VAL A 100 -17.52 -8.64 -7.07
N LEU A 101 -18.10 -7.48 -6.70
CA LEU A 101 -19.01 -7.38 -5.55
C LEU A 101 -20.20 -8.32 -5.66
N LEU A 102 -20.78 -8.45 -6.86
CA LEU A 102 -21.86 -9.41 -7.11
C LEU A 102 -21.41 -10.86 -6.90
N LEU A 103 -20.21 -11.20 -7.35
CA LEU A 103 -19.64 -12.55 -7.19
C LEU A 103 -19.34 -12.85 -5.72
N GLU A 104 -18.78 -11.90 -4.98
CA GLU A 104 -18.53 -12.01 -3.53
C GLU A 104 -19.84 -12.26 -2.78
N ALA A 105 -20.87 -11.45 -3.00
CA ALA A 105 -22.19 -11.64 -2.38
C ALA A 105 -22.80 -13.01 -2.70
N ARG A 106 -22.56 -13.53 -3.91
CA ARG A 106 -23.02 -14.85 -4.32
C ARG A 106 -22.23 -15.99 -3.66
N ILE A 107 -20.92 -15.82 -3.47
CA ILE A 107 -20.07 -16.75 -2.72
C ILE A 107 -20.52 -16.79 -1.26
N ASP A 108 -20.74 -15.64 -0.63
CA ASP A 108 -21.21 -15.57 0.76
C ASP A 108 -22.55 -16.28 0.94
N ARG A 109 -23.47 -16.08 0.01
CA ARG A 109 -24.77 -16.76 0.02
C ARG A 109 -24.63 -18.27 -0.12
N LEU A 110 -23.75 -18.75 -1.00
CA LEU A 110 -23.48 -20.18 -1.15
C LEU A 110 -22.84 -20.75 0.11
N ASN A 111 -21.88 -20.04 0.71
CA ASN A 111 -21.26 -20.45 1.97
C ASN A 111 -22.31 -20.55 3.09
N LEU A 112 -23.22 -19.59 3.19
CA LEU A 112 -24.30 -19.61 4.17
C LEU A 112 -25.25 -20.79 3.96
N ASP A 113 -25.60 -21.09 2.70
CA ASP A 113 -26.43 -22.25 2.35
C ASP A 113 -25.71 -23.57 2.69
N PHE A 114 -24.42 -23.69 2.36
CA PHE A 114 -23.61 -24.84 2.72
C PHE A 114 -23.51 -25.03 4.24
N SER A 115 -23.25 -23.96 5.00
CA SER A 115 -23.24 -24.00 6.46
C SER A 115 -24.59 -24.40 7.04
N SER A 116 -25.69 -23.89 6.48
CA SER A 116 -27.06 -24.26 6.88
C SER A 116 -27.36 -25.73 6.62
N ARG A 117 -26.97 -26.25 5.44
CA ARG A 117 -27.16 -27.67 5.09
C ARG A 117 -26.28 -28.59 5.93
N LEU A 118 -25.06 -28.17 6.29
CA LEU A 118 -24.22 -28.86 7.26
C LEU A 118 -24.84 -28.87 8.65
N ALA A 119 -25.39 -27.73 9.11
CA ALA A 119 -26.08 -27.64 10.40
C ALA A 119 -27.35 -28.48 10.45
N GLN A 120 -28.08 -28.60 9.33
CA GLN A 120 -29.24 -29.49 9.22
C GLN A 120 -28.86 -30.98 9.12
N ALA A 121 -27.71 -31.29 8.52
CA ALA A 121 -27.17 -32.66 8.47
C ALA A 121 -26.60 -33.12 9.82
N LEU A 122 -26.20 -32.18 10.68
CA LEU A 122 -25.95 -32.39 12.10
C LEU A 122 -27.29 -32.54 12.84
N ILE A 123 -27.88 -33.73 12.75
CA ILE A 123 -29.02 -34.15 13.57
C ILE A 123 -28.70 -33.86 15.05
N PRO A 124 -29.61 -33.32 15.87
CA PRO A 124 -29.40 -33.22 17.30
C PRO A 124 -29.17 -34.63 17.83
N ALA A 125 -28.07 -34.84 18.56
CA ALA A 125 -27.85 -36.10 19.26
C ALA A 125 -29.14 -36.44 20.03
N PRO A 126 -29.76 -37.61 19.79
CA PRO A 126 -30.93 -37.99 20.56
C PRO A 126 -30.53 -37.95 22.03
N GLU A 127 -31.37 -37.34 22.87
CA GLU A 127 -31.20 -37.33 24.32
C GLU A 127 -30.75 -38.73 24.78
N PRO A 128 -29.72 -38.83 25.64
CA PRO A 128 -29.22 -40.11 26.08
C PRO A 128 -30.31 -40.78 26.93
N SER A 129 -31.16 -41.56 26.27
CA SER A 129 -31.92 -42.62 26.90
C SER A 129 -30.90 -43.42 27.70
N SER A 130 -31.05 -43.36 29.02
CA SER A 130 -30.10 -43.73 30.07
C SER A 130 -29.82 -45.22 30.17
N ARG A 131 -29.64 -45.93 29.04
CA ARG A 131 -29.49 -47.38 29.04
C ARG A 131 -28.23 -47.93 28.40
N TYR A 132 -27.46 -47.19 27.61
CA TYR A 132 -26.15 -47.65 27.15
C TYR A 132 -25.21 -46.46 26.88
N PRO A 133 -24.03 -46.39 27.52
CA PRO A 133 -23.00 -45.46 27.11
C PRO A 133 -22.47 -45.92 25.75
N PHE A 134 -22.75 -45.16 24.70
CA PHE A 134 -22.16 -45.39 23.38
C PHE A 134 -20.69 -44.96 23.45
N LEU A 135 -19.84 -45.86 23.95
CA LEU A 135 -18.39 -45.73 23.84
C LEU A 135 -18.02 -46.00 22.38
N LEU A 136 -17.57 -44.97 21.66
CA LEU A 136 -16.92 -45.18 20.37
C LEU A 136 -15.78 -46.19 20.60
N PRO A 137 -15.64 -47.23 19.77
CA PRO A 137 -14.54 -48.17 19.87
C PRO A 137 -13.22 -47.38 20.00
N SER A 138 -12.38 -47.77 20.96
CA SER A 138 -11.13 -47.06 21.28
C SER A 138 -10.25 -46.85 20.03
N GLU A 139 -10.31 -47.78 19.08
CA GLU A 139 -9.66 -47.70 17.77
C GLU A 139 -10.19 -46.55 16.90
N LEU A 140 -11.51 -46.31 16.89
CA LEU A 140 -12.13 -45.24 16.12
C LEU A 140 -11.84 -43.87 16.75
N THR A 141 -11.87 -43.78 18.08
CA THR A 141 -11.47 -42.57 18.82
C THR A 141 -10.00 -42.24 18.58
N ALA A 142 -9.10 -43.23 18.61
CA ALA A 142 -7.69 -43.05 18.30
C ALA A 142 -7.47 -42.60 16.84
N LEU A 143 -8.24 -43.14 15.90
CA LEU A 143 -8.20 -42.74 14.49
C LEU A 143 -8.64 -41.29 14.28
N LEU A 144 -9.73 -40.85 14.93
CA LEU A 144 -10.21 -39.47 14.84
C LEU A 144 -9.22 -38.48 15.43
N THR A 145 -8.63 -38.78 16.59
CA THR A 145 -7.59 -37.95 17.21
C THR A 145 -6.36 -37.86 16.31
N LYS A 146 -5.92 -38.98 15.72
CA LYS A 146 -4.80 -39.00 14.78
C LYS A 146 -5.11 -38.20 13.51
N MET A 147 -6.32 -38.32 12.96
CA MET A 147 -6.73 -37.58 11.79
C MET A 147 -6.80 -36.07 12.08
N SER A 148 -7.31 -35.67 13.24
CA SER A 148 -7.33 -34.27 13.68
C SER A 148 -5.92 -33.70 13.84
N SER A 149 -4.97 -34.48 14.39
CA SER A 149 -3.57 -34.08 14.48
C SER A 149 -2.96 -33.89 13.08
N ASN A 150 -3.11 -34.89 12.21
CA ASN A 150 -2.60 -34.81 10.84
C ASN A 150 -3.18 -33.61 10.07
N MET A 151 -4.46 -33.29 10.27
CA MET A 151 -5.09 -32.12 9.65
C MET A 151 -4.51 -30.80 10.17
N ALA A 152 -4.16 -30.73 11.46
CA ALA A 152 -3.50 -29.57 12.04
C ALA A 152 -2.09 -29.40 11.43
N ASP A 153 -1.32 -30.48 11.32
CA ASP A 153 0.02 -30.46 10.72
C ASP A 153 -0.04 -30.06 9.24
N VAL A 154 -1.01 -30.60 8.48
CA VAL A 154 -1.21 -30.24 7.07
C VAL A 154 -1.60 -28.77 6.93
N LYS A 155 -2.46 -28.25 7.81
CA LYS A 155 -2.83 -26.84 7.81
C LYS A 155 -1.62 -25.95 8.06
N GLU A 156 -0.81 -26.26 9.07
CA GLU A 156 0.42 -25.51 9.38
C GLU A 156 1.41 -25.54 8.21
N ALA A 157 1.56 -26.70 7.55
CA ALA A 157 2.40 -26.83 6.36
C ALA A 157 1.90 -25.98 5.18
N ILE A 158 0.58 -25.94 4.96
CA ILE A 158 -0.03 -25.10 3.92
C ILE A 158 0.16 -23.61 4.23
N ASP A 159 -0.10 -23.19 5.47
CA ASP A 159 0.05 -21.79 5.90
C ASP A 159 1.51 -21.33 5.76
N THR A 160 2.46 -22.20 6.13
CA THR A 160 3.90 -21.96 5.98
C THR A 160 4.31 -21.90 4.51
N SER A 161 3.80 -22.80 3.67
CA SER A 161 4.05 -22.80 2.23
C SER A 161 3.54 -21.51 1.57
N SER A 162 2.32 -21.08 1.92
CA SER A 162 1.71 -19.84 1.46
C SER A 162 2.53 -18.62 1.85
N ARG A 163 2.97 -18.55 3.11
CA ARG A 163 3.81 -17.45 3.62
C ARG A 163 5.16 -17.39 2.91
N ASN A 164 5.83 -18.53 2.73
CA ASN A 164 7.08 -18.62 1.97
C ASN A 164 6.91 -18.18 0.51
N GLN A 165 5.77 -18.53 -0.10
CA GLN A 165 5.45 -18.10 -1.45
C GLN A 165 5.24 -16.59 -1.53
N ALA A 166 4.53 -16.00 -0.56
CA ALA A 166 4.32 -14.56 -0.46
C ALA A 166 5.64 -13.81 -0.28
N PHE A 167 6.50 -14.29 0.64
CA PHE A 167 7.84 -13.74 0.83
C PHE A 167 8.68 -13.84 -0.45
N GLY A 168 8.68 -15.00 -1.11
CA GLY A 168 9.39 -15.20 -2.39
C GLY A 168 8.91 -14.25 -3.50
N ARG A 169 7.60 -13.97 -3.58
CA ARG A 169 7.07 -12.96 -4.50
C ARG A 169 7.55 -11.56 -4.13
N ALA A 170 7.50 -11.19 -2.85
CA ALA A 170 7.99 -9.88 -2.39
C ALA A 170 9.48 -9.70 -2.70
N VAL A 171 10.30 -10.75 -2.52
CA VAL A 171 11.69 -10.75 -2.95
C VAL A 171 11.82 -10.59 -4.46
N LYS A 172 11.01 -11.26 -5.27
CA LYS A 172 11.11 -11.16 -6.74
C LYS A 172 10.75 -9.77 -7.25
N TYR A 173 9.69 -9.16 -6.71
CA TYR A 173 9.09 -7.93 -7.24
C TYR A 173 9.58 -6.64 -6.56
N THR A 174 10.28 -6.73 -5.43
CA THR A 174 10.95 -5.57 -4.85
C THR A 174 12.28 -5.34 -5.55
N ALA A 175 12.50 -4.16 -6.12
CA ALA A 175 13.77 -3.82 -6.77
C ALA A 175 14.93 -3.77 -5.76
N ILE A 176 16.15 -4.04 -6.22
CA ILE A 176 17.36 -3.76 -5.45
C ILE A 176 17.67 -2.27 -5.66
N PRO A 177 17.88 -1.47 -4.59
CA PRO A 177 18.20 -0.06 -4.75
C PRO A 177 19.56 0.07 -5.44
N SER A 178 19.59 0.77 -6.57
CA SER A 178 20.79 0.97 -7.39
C SER A 178 21.54 2.27 -7.07
N SER A 179 20.90 3.17 -6.33
CA SER A 179 21.39 4.51 -6.01
C SER A 179 20.93 4.89 -4.60
N ASN A 180 21.66 5.82 -3.98
CA ASN A 180 21.28 6.49 -2.73
C ASN A 180 20.60 7.85 -2.98
N THR A 181 20.24 8.16 -4.22
CA THR A 181 19.47 9.37 -4.56
C THR A 181 18.06 9.28 -3.99
N HIS A 182 17.53 10.43 -3.60
CA HIS A 182 16.22 10.58 -2.95
C HIS A 182 15.11 9.79 -3.66
N ASP A 183 14.84 10.08 -4.93
CA ASP A 183 13.77 9.42 -5.70
C ASP A 183 13.93 7.89 -5.75
N HIS A 184 15.18 7.41 -5.83
CA HIS A 184 15.45 5.98 -5.91
C HIS A 184 15.21 5.29 -4.56
N CYS A 185 15.60 5.93 -3.46
CA CYS A 185 15.36 5.44 -2.11
C CYS A 185 13.87 5.46 -1.76
N GLU A 186 13.15 6.53 -2.13
CA GLU A 186 11.71 6.65 -1.92
C GLU A 186 10.96 5.58 -2.72
N TYR A 187 11.27 5.44 -4.02
CA TYR A 187 10.68 4.42 -4.86
C TYR A 187 10.95 3.01 -4.32
N PHE A 188 12.19 2.73 -3.91
CA PHE A 188 12.57 1.45 -3.32
C PHE A 188 11.75 1.13 -2.06
N MET A 189 11.66 2.08 -1.12
CA MET A 189 10.94 1.85 0.14
C MET A 189 9.45 1.67 -0.09
N LYS A 190 8.85 2.48 -0.98
CA LYS A 190 7.45 2.35 -1.36
C LYS A 190 7.15 0.99 -1.99
N GLN A 191 8.00 0.53 -2.92
CA GLN A 191 7.87 -0.80 -3.53
C GLN A 191 7.96 -1.91 -2.48
N LEU A 192 8.92 -1.83 -1.56
CA LEU A 192 9.11 -2.84 -0.52
C LEU A 192 7.87 -2.95 0.37
N VAL A 193 7.35 -1.82 0.86
CA VAL A 193 6.13 -1.77 1.69
C VAL A 193 4.94 -2.33 0.91
N GLU A 194 4.75 -1.90 -0.34
CA GLU A 194 3.63 -2.36 -1.16
C GLU A 194 3.67 -3.87 -1.40
N GLN A 195 4.83 -4.44 -1.71
CA GLN A 195 4.96 -5.89 -1.89
C GLN A 195 4.78 -6.67 -0.58
N ALA A 196 5.24 -6.10 0.55
CA ALA A 196 5.04 -6.70 1.86
C ALA A 196 3.55 -6.73 2.25
N ASP A 197 2.83 -5.64 2.02
CA ASP A 197 1.41 -5.53 2.36
C ASP A 197 0.55 -6.43 1.47
N ARG A 198 0.85 -6.51 0.16
CA ARG A 198 0.22 -7.48 -0.75
C ARG A 198 0.43 -8.92 -0.32
N GLY A 199 1.56 -9.22 0.30
CA GLY A 199 1.92 -10.55 0.79
C GLY A 199 1.44 -10.85 2.22
N GLY A 200 0.94 -9.85 2.94
CA GLY A 200 0.62 -9.99 4.37
C GLY A 200 1.84 -10.32 5.23
N LEU A 201 3.01 -9.78 4.87
CA LEU A 201 4.26 -10.06 5.59
C LEU A 201 4.22 -9.50 7.02
N THR A 202 4.84 -10.22 7.95
CA THR A 202 5.07 -9.74 9.33
C THR A 202 6.21 -8.71 9.35
N ASP A 203 6.36 -8.01 10.47
CA ASP A 203 7.43 -7.02 10.64
C ASP A 203 8.83 -7.66 10.56
N ASP A 204 8.99 -8.87 11.09
CA ASP A 204 10.23 -9.65 10.96
C ASP A 204 10.53 -10.02 9.51
N GLU A 205 9.50 -10.33 8.73
CA GLU A 205 9.63 -10.62 7.30
C GLU A 205 9.94 -9.35 6.51
N ARG A 206 9.30 -8.22 6.81
CA ARG A 206 9.64 -6.91 6.21
C ARG A 206 11.09 -6.53 6.46
N LYS A 207 11.55 -6.71 7.70
CA LYS A 207 12.95 -6.52 8.11
C LYS A 207 13.89 -7.45 7.35
N SER A 208 13.54 -8.73 7.23
CA SER A 208 14.32 -9.73 6.50
C SER A 208 14.41 -9.40 5.00
N LEU A 209 13.31 -8.95 4.40
CA LEU A 209 13.25 -8.50 3.01
C LEU A 209 14.15 -7.29 2.78
N LEU A 210 14.07 -6.27 3.64
CA LEU A 210 14.94 -5.09 3.58
C LEU A 210 16.41 -5.51 3.68
N GLY A 211 16.75 -6.32 4.68
CA GLY A 211 18.11 -6.80 4.88
C GLY A 211 18.64 -7.60 3.69
N LEU A 212 17.81 -8.44 3.08
CA LEU A 212 18.16 -9.19 1.87
C LEU A 212 18.44 -8.26 0.68
N LYS A 213 17.58 -7.26 0.45
CA LYS A 213 17.74 -6.27 -0.62
C LYS A 213 18.99 -5.43 -0.43
N LEU A 214 19.25 -5.00 0.79
CA LEU A 214 20.43 -4.18 1.10
C LEU A 214 21.74 -4.99 1.08
N SER A 215 21.67 -6.31 1.23
CA SER A 215 22.86 -7.19 1.14
C SER A 215 23.30 -7.49 -0.29
N ALA A 216 22.48 -7.17 -1.29
CA ALA A 216 22.81 -7.44 -2.70
C ALA A 216 24.04 -6.65 -3.18
N ASP A 217 24.82 -7.23 -4.09
CA ASP A 217 26.07 -6.64 -4.58
C ASP A 217 25.87 -5.25 -5.19
N LYS A 218 24.77 -5.08 -5.94
CA LYS A 218 24.42 -3.82 -6.62
C LYS A 218 24.00 -2.69 -5.68
N THR A 219 23.75 -2.97 -4.41
CA THR A 219 23.32 -1.96 -3.44
C THR A 219 24.46 -0.98 -3.11
N PRO A 220 24.21 0.35 -3.10
CA PRO A 220 25.17 1.35 -2.69
C PRO A 220 25.82 1.07 -1.33
N THR A 221 27.13 1.34 -1.22
CA THR A 221 27.91 1.13 0.00
C THR A 221 27.33 1.91 1.20
N THR A 222 26.78 3.11 0.96
CA THR A 222 26.14 3.93 1.98
C THR A 222 24.94 3.22 2.63
N LEU A 223 24.05 2.64 1.82
CA LEU A 223 22.88 1.90 2.32
C LEU A 223 23.30 0.61 3.04
N LYS A 224 24.32 -0.10 2.51
CA LYS A 224 24.91 -1.28 3.17
C LYS A 224 25.49 -0.94 4.53
N ALA A 225 26.24 0.16 4.63
CA ALA A 225 26.87 0.60 5.86
C ALA A 225 25.82 1.02 6.90
N TRP A 226 24.82 1.80 6.46
CA TRP A 226 23.69 2.17 7.31
C TRP A 226 22.99 0.95 7.87
N TRP A 227 22.58 0.00 7.02
CA TRP A 227 21.85 -1.18 7.49
C TRP A 227 22.64 -2.01 8.49
N ARG A 228 23.95 -2.22 8.23
CA ARG A 228 24.84 -2.96 9.15
C ARG A 228 25.01 -2.29 10.51
N ALA A 229 24.92 -0.96 10.57
CA ALA A 229 24.97 -0.21 11.81
C ALA A 229 23.59 -0.19 12.50
N TYR A 230 22.55 0.20 11.77
CA TYR A 230 21.21 0.42 12.31
C TYR A 230 20.52 -0.87 12.77
N SER A 231 20.71 -1.98 12.06
CA SER A 231 20.12 -3.29 12.40
C SER A 231 20.55 -3.85 13.77
N LYS A 232 21.62 -3.32 14.36
CA LYS A 232 22.13 -3.70 15.69
C LYS A 232 21.64 -2.78 16.82
N THR A 233 20.89 -1.74 16.48
CA THR A 233 20.32 -0.80 17.45
C THR A 233 18.96 -1.30 17.92
N LYS A 234 18.44 -0.75 19.03
CA LYS A 234 17.08 -1.05 19.49
C LYS A 234 16.03 -0.69 18.44
N GLY A 235 16.21 0.41 17.71
CA GLY A 235 15.31 0.77 16.61
C GLY A 235 15.44 -0.13 15.39
N GLY A 236 16.54 -0.88 15.28
CA GLY A 236 16.68 -1.95 14.30
C GLY A 236 15.80 -3.19 14.59
N GLU A 237 15.14 -3.28 15.74
CA GLU A 237 14.23 -4.39 16.08
C GLU A 237 12.79 -4.14 15.62
N VAL A 238 12.37 -2.88 15.50
CA VAL A 238 10.99 -2.51 15.20
C VAL A 238 10.87 -2.00 13.77
N TRP A 239 9.95 -2.58 12.98
CA TRP A 239 9.78 -2.21 11.57
C TRP A 239 9.46 -0.72 11.38
N SER A 240 8.56 -0.14 12.18
CA SER A 240 8.22 1.28 12.07
C SER A 240 9.42 2.19 12.30
N GLU A 241 10.28 1.88 13.28
CA GLU A 241 11.51 2.65 13.54
C GLU A 241 12.53 2.50 12.40
N ILE A 242 12.69 1.29 11.85
CA ILE A 242 13.53 1.04 10.66
C ILE A 242 13.03 1.86 9.47
N HIS A 243 11.72 1.82 9.20
CA HIS A 243 11.10 2.51 8.10
C HIS A 243 11.28 4.03 8.24
N ASP A 244 10.93 4.59 9.40
CA ASP A 244 11.01 6.02 9.65
C ASP A 244 12.45 6.53 9.59
N SER A 245 13.40 5.78 10.14
CA SER A 245 14.84 6.09 10.05
C SER A 245 15.34 6.09 8.60
N PHE A 246 14.94 5.10 7.81
CA PHE A 246 15.30 5.05 6.39
C PHE A 246 14.71 6.24 5.62
N VAL A 247 13.44 6.54 5.85
CA VAL A 247 12.73 7.63 5.18
C VAL A 247 13.32 8.99 5.58
N ASP A 248 13.61 9.20 6.86
CA ASP A 248 14.23 10.43 7.37
C ASP A 248 15.63 10.65 6.76
N GLN A 249 16.41 9.58 6.63
CA GLN A 249 17.81 9.68 6.22
C GLN A 249 18.03 9.65 4.69
N PHE A 250 17.19 8.94 3.94
CA PHE A 250 17.39 8.72 2.51
C PHE A 250 16.25 9.19 1.62
N CYS A 251 15.05 9.35 2.17
CA CYS A 251 13.84 9.74 1.42
C CYS A 251 13.31 11.11 1.84
N SER A 252 14.07 11.90 2.59
CA SER A 252 13.70 13.28 2.95
C SER A 252 14.60 14.25 2.19
N SER A 253 14.00 15.10 1.34
CA SER A 253 14.72 16.12 0.55
C SER A 253 15.23 17.26 1.44
N THR A 254 14.69 17.38 2.64
CA THR A 254 15.02 18.42 3.63
C THR A 254 15.54 17.73 4.89
N PRO A 255 16.83 17.88 5.26
CA PRO A 255 17.33 17.40 6.54
C PRO A 255 16.44 17.94 7.67
N ARG A 256 16.09 17.13 8.69
CA ARG A 256 15.19 17.55 9.79
C ARG A 256 15.61 18.89 10.43
N ALA A 257 16.92 19.09 10.61
CA ALA A 257 17.50 20.35 11.07
C ALA A 257 17.24 21.54 10.13
N LEU A 258 17.22 21.31 8.81
CA LEU A 258 16.84 22.33 7.83
C LEU A 258 15.33 22.57 7.87
N GLY A 259 14.50 21.54 8.08
CA GLY A 259 13.05 21.67 8.26
C GLY A 259 12.67 22.53 9.46
N ASP A 260 13.32 22.31 10.61
CA ASP A 260 13.10 23.11 11.83
C ASP A 260 13.57 24.57 11.64
N ASN A 261 14.75 24.76 11.03
CA ASN A 261 15.26 26.10 10.68
C ASN A 261 14.38 26.81 9.64
N LEU A 262 13.77 26.07 8.71
CA LEU A 262 12.83 26.61 7.72
C LEU A 262 11.49 27.00 8.35
N ILE A 263 11.01 26.27 9.36
CA ILE A 263 9.80 26.66 10.10
C ILE A 263 10.05 27.98 10.81
N GLU A 264 11.18 28.14 11.49
CA GLU A 264 11.56 29.40 12.16
C GLU A 264 11.78 30.53 11.14
N ALA A 265 12.51 30.29 10.05
CA ALA A 265 12.76 31.29 9.02
C ALA A 265 11.51 31.64 8.19
N SER A 266 10.52 30.75 8.11
CA SER A 266 9.25 30.96 7.38
C SER A 266 8.16 31.60 8.24
N GLU A 267 8.42 31.92 9.51
CA GLU A 267 7.49 32.72 10.31
C GLU A 267 7.48 34.17 9.86
N ARG A 268 6.28 34.76 9.82
CA ARG A 268 6.10 36.17 9.50
C ARG A 268 6.48 37.01 10.71
N TYR A 269 7.32 38.03 10.51
CA TYR A 269 7.65 38.95 11.61
C TYR A 269 6.43 39.78 12.03
N MET A 270 6.36 40.17 13.30
CA MET A 270 5.20 40.87 13.91
C MET A 270 4.69 42.06 13.10
N ASP A 271 5.60 42.88 12.56
CA ASP A 271 5.27 44.10 11.80
C ASP A 271 5.45 43.96 10.29
N GLU A 272 5.77 42.75 9.80
CA GLU A 272 5.98 42.53 8.37
C GLU A 272 4.63 42.53 7.63
N PRO A 273 4.44 43.33 6.56
CA PRO A 273 3.24 43.25 5.74
C PRO A 273 3.14 41.87 5.05
N VAL A 274 1.93 41.33 4.91
CA VAL A 274 1.68 40.01 4.26
C VAL A 274 2.34 39.90 2.87
N LYS A 275 2.35 41.02 2.12
CA LYS A 275 2.99 41.08 0.81
C LYS A 275 4.51 40.93 0.88
N ALA A 276 5.16 41.55 1.87
CA ALA A 276 6.60 41.42 2.10
C ALA A 276 6.95 40.01 2.59
N TYR A 277 6.11 39.45 3.47
CA TYR A 277 6.21 38.05 3.91
C TYR A 277 6.12 37.05 2.75
N ALA A 278 5.15 37.21 1.85
CA ALA A 278 5.01 36.35 0.67
C ALA A 278 6.27 36.40 -0.22
N ILE A 279 6.82 37.60 -0.44
CA ILE A 279 8.02 37.81 -1.26
C ILE A 279 9.24 37.17 -0.61
N ARG A 280 9.36 37.21 0.73
CA ARG A 280 10.47 36.59 1.47
C ARG A 280 10.34 35.07 1.57
N LEU A 281 9.12 34.56 1.68
CA LEU A 281 8.84 33.13 1.75
C LEU A 281 9.12 32.42 0.42
N GLN A 282 8.84 33.07 -0.71
CA GLN A 282 9.03 32.50 -2.05
C GLN A 282 10.46 31.94 -2.29
N PRO A 283 11.56 32.71 -2.13
CA PRO A 283 12.90 32.17 -2.35
C PRO A 283 13.29 31.07 -1.36
N ILE A 284 12.75 31.09 -0.14
CA ILE A 284 12.99 30.04 0.87
C ILE A 284 12.35 28.71 0.44
N LEU A 285 11.16 28.77 -0.18
CA LEU A 285 10.48 27.59 -0.71
C LEU A 285 11.13 27.08 -2.01
N ASP A 286 11.64 28.00 -2.83
CA ASP A 286 12.29 27.70 -4.11
C ASP A 286 13.69 27.08 -3.91
N GLU A 287 14.44 27.47 -2.87
CA GLU A 287 15.78 26.93 -2.57
C GLU A 287 15.76 25.46 -2.11
N VAL A 288 14.62 24.99 -1.60
CA VAL A 288 14.46 23.66 -0.99
C VAL A 288 13.59 22.72 -1.84
N ASP A 289 13.21 23.14 -3.04
CA ASP A 289 12.35 22.40 -3.98
C ASP A 289 11.05 21.90 -3.29
N PHE A 290 10.45 22.78 -2.47
CA PHE A 290 9.38 22.40 -1.55
C PHE A 290 8.06 22.15 -2.31
N PRO A 291 7.29 21.09 -1.98
CA PRO A 291 5.99 20.85 -2.59
C PRO A 291 5.04 22.05 -2.39
N ALA A 292 4.41 22.52 -3.47
CA ALA A 292 3.53 23.69 -3.44
C ALA A 292 2.41 23.59 -2.38
N SER A 293 1.90 22.38 -2.12
CA SER A 293 0.90 22.13 -1.07
C SER A 293 1.40 22.43 0.35
N LYS A 294 2.67 22.14 0.65
CA LYS A 294 3.29 22.45 1.93
C LYS A 294 3.66 23.93 2.04
N GLY A 295 4.13 24.55 0.95
CA GLY A 295 4.39 25.99 0.90
C GLY A 295 3.13 26.84 1.18
N VAL A 296 1.98 26.43 0.64
CA VAL A 296 0.68 27.06 0.93
C VAL A 296 0.28 26.91 2.40
N ALA A 297 0.59 25.78 3.04
CA ALA A 297 0.31 25.58 4.46
C ALA A 297 1.18 26.50 5.34
N MET A 298 2.47 26.65 5.02
CA MET A 298 3.38 27.57 5.71
C MET A 298 2.96 29.03 5.56
N PHE A 299 2.63 29.47 4.34
CA PHE A 299 2.11 30.81 4.11
C PHE A 299 0.84 31.08 4.92
N LYS A 300 -0.10 30.13 4.91
CA LYS A 300 -1.35 30.24 5.71
C LYS A 300 -1.08 30.29 7.20
N ARG A 301 -0.03 29.63 7.71
CA ARG A 301 0.39 29.70 9.11
C ARG A 301 0.96 31.08 9.44
N GLY A 302 1.86 31.64 8.64
CA GLY A 302 2.39 32.99 8.88
C GLY A 302 1.35 34.11 8.74
N VAL A 303 0.31 33.91 7.94
CA VAL A 303 -0.82 34.86 7.83
C VAL A 303 -1.81 34.72 8.99
N ARG A 304 -2.00 33.50 9.52
CA ARG A 304 -2.75 33.23 10.74
C ARG A 304 -1.90 33.58 11.95
N HIS A 305 -1.83 34.87 12.25
CA HIS A 305 -1.00 35.42 13.30
C HIS A 305 -1.20 34.70 14.65
N ALA A 306 -0.10 34.33 15.34
CA ALA A 306 -0.16 33.66 16.66
C ALA A 306 -0.91 34.47 17.75
N HIS A 307 -0.82 35.81 17.74
CA HIS A 307 -1.66 36.67 18.59
C HIS A 307 -3.16 36.59 18.26
N ALA A 308 -3.56 36.38 17.00
CA ALA A 308 -4.97 36.22 16.66
C ALA A 308 -5.51 34.88 17.20
N GLU A 309 -4.71 33.82 17.19
CA GLU A 309 -5.06 32.55 17.85
C GLU A 309 -5.07 32.70 19.38
N SER A 310 -4.09 33.37 19.98
CA SER A 310 -4.08 33.64 21.43
C SER A 310 -5.29 34.47 21.91
N CYS A 311 -5.67 35.50 21.13
CA CYS A 311 -6.88 36.28 21.40
C CYS A 311 -8.16 35.45 21.23
N LEU A 312 -8.24 34.57 20.23
CA LEU A 312 -9.37 33.67 20.04
C LEU A 312 -9.45 32.63 21.17
N GLU A 313 -8.33 32.05 21.61
CA GLU A 313 -8.29 31.12 22.74
C GLU A 313 -8.69 31.80 24.06
N HIS A 314 -8.31 33.06 24.28
CA HIS A 314 -8.73 33.82 25.47
C HIS A 314 -10.22 34.15 25.42
N THR A 315 -10.74 34.52 24.25
CA THR A 315 -12.17 34.79 24.05
C THR A 315 -12.99 33.51 24.25
N ASP A 316 -12.52 32.37 23.77
CA ASP A 316 -13.21 31.08 23.90
C ASP A 316 -13.15 30.53 25.34
N ARG A 317 -12.08 30.83 26.09
CA ARG A 317 -12.02 30.57 27.53
C ARG A 317 -12.98 31.45 28.33
N GLU A 318 -13.09 32.74 27.99
CA GLU A 318 -14.02 33.69 28.63
C GLU A 318 -15.49 33.33 28.35
N THR A 319 -15.83 32.96 27.13
CA THR A 319 -17.20 32.53 26.78
C THR A 319 -17.57 31.23 27.49
N GLN A 320 -16.65 30.27 27.61
CA GLN A 320 -16.86 29.05 28.39
C GLN A 320 -16.97 29.32 29.91
N LEU A 321 -16.21 30.26 30.46
CA LEU A 321 -16.29 30.67 31.86
C LEU A 321 -17.61 31.40 32.19
N ASN A 322 -18.06 32.28 31.29
CA ASN A 322 -19.33 32.98 31.44
C ASN A 322 -20.53 32.01 31.31
N ARG A 323 -20.44 31.00 30.43
CA ARG A 323 -21.44 29.91 30.38
C ARG A 323 -21.56 29.18 31.71
N ARG A 324 -20.43 28.79 32.32
CA ARG A 324 -20.43 28.10 33.63
C ARG A 324 -20.95 28.96 34.78
N ARG A 325 -20.73 30.28 34.76
CA ARG A 325 -21.31 31.21 35.76
C ARG A 325 -22.82 31.37 35.64
N HIS A 326 -23.37 31.20 34.44
CA HIS A 326 -24.83 31.22 34.22
C HIS A 326 -25.51 29.86 34.44
N GLU A 327 -24.75 28.77 34.56
CA GLU A 327 -25.27 27.43 34.83
C GLU A 327 -25.19 27.02 36.32
N THR A 328 -24.53 27.80 37.18
CA THR A 328 -24.64 27.63 38.64
C THR A 328 -25.94 28.28 39.14
N PRO A 329 -26.92 27.51 39.65
CA PRO A 329 -28.09 28.10 40.30
C PRO A 329 -27.62 28.80 41.57
N SER A 330 -28.00 30.07 41.72
CA SER A 330 -27.91 30.77 42.99
C SER A 330 -28.78 30.02 44.00
N CYS A 331 -28.16 29.23 44.87
CA CYS A 331 -28.79 28.76 46.09
C CYS A 331 -28.83 29.95 47.06
N ALA A 332 -29.98 30.61 47.11
CA ALA A 332 -30.44 31.41 48.24
C ALA A 332 -31.93 31.13 48.44
#